data_AF-A0A920UPJ4-F1
#
_entry.id   AF-A0A920UPJ4-F1
#
_cell.length_a   1.000
_cell.length_b   1.000
_cell.length_c   1.000
_cell.angle_alpha   90.00
_cell.angle_beta   90.00
_cell.angle_gamma   90.00
#
_symmetry.space_group_name_H-M   'P 1'
#
loop_
_entity.id
_entity.type
_entity.pdbx_description
1 polymer ?
#
loop_
_entity_poly.entity_id
_entity_poly.type
_entity_poly.pdbx_seq_one_letter_code
_entity_poly.pdbx_strand_id
1 'polypeptide(L)' 'MLKENNGIAPNQIGIAVSDFLNENFPNVIDVGFTAQIEEQLDNIDEGEQSWAPCLQNFTKTLNRS' A
#
# COMPACT_ATOMS: atom_id res chain seq x y z
N MET A 1 -17.24 -4.81 7.77
CA MET A 1 -17.19 -5.95 6.83
C MET A 1 -18.39 -6.82 7.09
N LEU A 2 -19.18 -7.14 6.07
CA LEU A 2 -20.31 -8.06 6.19
C LEU A 2 -19.90 -9.39 5.57
N LYS A 3 -20.06 -10.48 6.32
CA LYS A 3 -19.74 -11.84 5.89
C LYS A 3 -21.06 -12.47 5.43
N GLU A 4 -21.33 -12.45 4.13
CA GLU A 4 -22.46 -13.18 3.54
C GLU A 4 -21.90 -14.23 2.57
N ASN A 5 -22.30 -15.50 2.73
CA ASN A 5 -22.01 -16.61 1.83
C ASN A 5 -20.53 -16.75 1.38
N ASN A 6 -19.60 -16.90 2.33
CA ASN A 6 -18.15 -17.05 2.07
C ASN A 6 -17.49 -15.89 1.30
N GLY A 7 -18.21 -14.81 0.99
CA GLY A 7 -17.68 -13.60 0.38
C GLY A 7 -17.35 -12.54 1.42
N ILE A 8 -16.32 -11.74 1.13
CA ILE A 8 -16.07 -10.47 1.80
C ILE A 8 -16.64 -9.39 0.90
N ALA A 9 -17.74 -8.76 1.31
CA ALA A 9 -18.28 -7.59 0.61
C ALA A 9 -17.77 -6.30 1.27
N PRO A 10 -17.23 -5.34 0.48
CA PRO A 10 -16.88 -4.03 1.01
C PRO A 10 -18.15 -3.28 1.43
N ASN A 11 -18.07 -2.51 2.52
CA ASN A 11 -19.15 -1.60 2.89
C ASN A 11 -18.99 -0.27 2.12
N GLN A 12 -20.05 0.56 2.11
CA GLN A 12 -20.05 1.83 1.39
C GLN A 12 -18.88 2.75 1.80
N ILE A 13 -18.51 2.74 3.08
CA ILE A 13 -17.37 3.51 3.58
C ILE A 13 -16.06 3.01 2.98
N GLY A 14 -15.86 1.69 2.91
CA GLY A 14 -14.66 1.09 2.33
C GLY A 14 -14.49 1.40 0.85
N ILE A 15 -15.60 1.44 0.10
CA ILE A 15 -15.58 1.87 -1.30
C ILE A 15 -15.16 3.34 -1.40
N ALA A 16 -15.82 4.23 -0.66
CA ALA A 16 -15.51 5.66 -0.70
C ALA A 16 -14.06 5.99 -0.28
N VAL A 17 -13.53 5.28 0.71
CA VAL A 17 -12.11 5.42 1.11
C VAL A 17 -11.18 4.89 0.02
N SER A 18 -11.49 3.74 -0.58
CA SER A 18 -10.69 3.19 -1.67
C SER A 18 -10.64 4.14 -2.87
N ASP A 19 -11.77 4.73 -3.25
CA ASP A 19 -11.86 5.69 -4.36
C ASP A 19 -11.05 6.95 -4.03
N PHE A 20 -11.22 7.49 -2.82
CA PHE A 20 -10.43 8.63 -2.34
C PHE A 20 -8.92 8.36 -2.41
N LEU A 21 -8.47 7.18 -1.97
CA LEU A 21 -7.05 6.82 -1.99
C LEU A 21 -6.53 6.65 -3.43
N ASN A 22 -7.32 6.06 -4.33
CA ASN A 22 -6.95 5.93 -5.74
C ASN A 22 -6.83 7.29 -6.43
N GLU A 23 -7.72 8.23 -6.12
CA GLU A 23 -7.73 9.57 -6.73
C GLU A 23 -6.60 10.46 -6.20
N ASN A 24 -6.29 10.39 -4.90
CA ASN A 24 -5.34 11.31 -4.26
C ASN A 24 -3.93 10.73 -4.09
N PHE A 25 -3.77 9.40 -4.14
CA PHE A 25 -2.48 8.74 -3.90
C PHE A 25 -2.17 7.63 -4.93
N PRO A 26 -2.31 7.88 -6.25
CA PRO A 26 -2.22 6.82 -7.27
C PRO A 26 -0.84 6.14 -7.30
N ASN A 27 0.24 6.87 -6.99
CA ASN A 27 1.59 6.31 -7.05
C ASN A 27 1.92 5.38 -5.86
N VAL A 28 1.19 5.51 -4.75
CA VAL A 28 1.42 4.72 -3.52
C VAL A 28 0.47 3.51 -3.47
N ILE A 29 -0.72 3.64 -4.06
CA ILE A 29 -1.71 2.55 -4.14
C ILE A 29 -1.52 1.67 -5.38
N ASP A 30 -0.63 2.05 -6.29
CA ASP A 30 -0.25 1.20 -7.42
C ASP A 30 0.26 -0.17 -6.96
N VAL A 31 -0.16 -1.21 -7.69
CA VAL A 31 0.18 -2.61 -7.37
C VAL A 31 1.68 -2.85 -7.50
N GLY A 32 2.33 -2.25 -8.48
CA GLY A 32 3.78 -2.36 -8.68
C GLY A 32 4.56 -1.71 -7.55
N PHE A 33 4.15 -0.51 -7.14
CA PHE A 33 4.75 0.14 -5.97
C PHE A 33 4.56 -0.67 -4.68
N THR A 34 3.34 -1.19 -4.46
CA THR A 34 3.03 -2.03 -3.30
C THR A 34 3.92 -3.26 -3.26
N ALA A 35 4.01 -4.00 -4.38
CA ALA A 35 4.87 -5.18 -4.47
C ALA A 35 6.36 -4.86 -4.22
N GLN A 36 6.84 -3.73 -4.72
CA GLN A 36 8.21 -3.29 -4.51
C GLN A 36 8.51 -2.94 -3.04
N ILE A 37 7.55 -2.40 -2.30
CA ILE A 37 7.72 -2.11 -0.87
C ILE A 37 7.73 -3.41 -0.06
N GLU A 38 6.82 -4.35 -0.35
CA GLU A 38 6.80 -5.66 0.32
C GLU A 38 8.14 -6.40 0.14
N GLU A 39 8.68 -6.46 -1.09
CA GLU A 39 10.00 -7.06 -1.35
C GLU A 39 11.12 -6.37 -0.55
N GLN A 40 11.08 -5.04 -0.44
CA GLN A 40 12.07 -4.31 0.37
C GLN A 40 11.91 -4.59 1.87
N LEU A 41 10.68 -4.79 2.36
CA LEU A 41 10.43 -5.15 3.76
C LEU A 41 10.95 -6.55 4.06
N ASP A 42 10.70 -7.52 3.18
CA ASP A 42 11.26 -8.87 3.30
C ASP A 42 12.79 -8.84 3.35
N ASN A 43 13.43 -8.09 2.44
CA ASN A 43 14.89 -7.94 2.42
C ASN A 43 15.44 -7.24 3.69
N ILE A 44 14.67 -6.35 4.32
CA ILE A 44 15.05 -5.72 5.60
C ILE A 44 14.99 -6.74 6.73
N ASP A 45 13.93 -7.56 6.78
CA ASP A 45 13.75 -8.60 7.79
C ASP A 45 14.84 -9.69 7.68
N GLU A 46 15.27 -10.01 6.47
CA GLU A 46 16.41 -10.91 6.20
C GLU A 46 17.79 -10.27 6.45
N GLY A 47 17.83 -8.95 6.66
CA GLY A 47 19.07 -8.19 6.89
C GLY A 47 19.87 -7.90 5.61
N GLU A 48 19.29 -8.15 4.44
CA GLU A 48 19.88 -7.90 3.12
C GLU A 48 19.79 -6.43 2.70
N GLN A 49 18.89 -5.66 3.32
CA GLN A 49 18.68 -4.24 3.04
C GLN A 49 18.57 -3.40 4.32
N SER A 50 19.06 -2.16 4.27
CA SER A 50 18.83 -1.17 5.34
C SER A 50 17.43 -0.54 5.24
N TRP A 51 16.77 -0.38 6.39
CA TRP A 51 15.42 0.21 6.46
C TRP A 51 15.37 1.70 6.11
N ALA A 52 16.44 2.45 6.38
CA ALA A 52 16.42 3.91 6.23
C ALA A 52 16.25 4.35 4.75
N PRO A 53 16.97 3.76 3.77
CA PRO A 53 16.72 4.02 2.35
C PRO A 53 15.29 3.68 1.88
N CYS A 54 14.72 2.57 2.35
CA CYS A 54 13.34 2.17 2.03
C CYS A 54 12.35 3.26 2.48
N LEU A 55 12.46 3.69 3.74
CA LEU A 55 11.59 4.73 4.29
C LEU A 55 11.75 6.08 3.58
N GLN A 56 12.97 6.47 3.21
CA GLN A 56 13.23 7.68 2.45
C GLN A 56 12.56 7.64 1.07
N ASN A 57 12.64 6.50 0.38
CA ASN A 57 12.00 6.32 -0.93
C ASN A 57 10.47 6.35 -0.82
N PHE A 58 9.91 5.63 0.16
CA PHE A 58 8.48 5.66 0.45
C PHE A 58 7.98 7.09 0.72
N THR A 59 8.64 7.80 1.64
CA THR A 59 8.27 9.18 2.01
C THR A 59 8.33 10.13 0.83
N LYS A 60 9.36 9.99 -0.03
CA LYS A 60 9.50 10.79 -1.24
C LYS A 60 8.37 10.53 -2.25
N THR A 61 7.94 9.28 -2.37
CA THR A 61 6.86 8.88 -3.28
C THR A 61 5.51 9.37 -2.77
N LEU A 62 5.26 9.25 -1.46
CA LEU A 62 4.07 9.78 -0.80
C LEU A 62 3.93 11.30 -0.98
N ASN A 63 5.02 12.05 -0.78
CA ASN A 63 5.01 13.52 -0.92
C ASN A 63 4.95 14.01 -2.38
N ARG A 64 5.05 13.12 -3.38
CA ARG A 64 4.94 13.43 -4.81
C ARG A 64 3.58 13.07 -5.40
N SER A 65 2.75 12.37 -4.63
CA SER A 65 1.38 12.01 -5.00
C SER A 65 0.45 13.17 -4.66
#